data_AF-A0A821I7J8-F1
#
_entry.id   AF-A0A821I7J8-F1
#
_cell.length_a   1.000
_cell.length_b   1.000
_cell.length_c   1.000
_cell.angle_alpha   90.00
_cell.angle_beta   90.00
_cell.angle_gamma   90.00
#
_symmetry.space_group_name_H-M   'P 1'
#
loop_
_entity.id
_entity.type
_entity.pdbx_description
1 polymer ?
#
loop_
_entity_poly.entity_id
_entity_poly.type
_entity_poly.pdbx_seq_one_letter_code
_entity_poly.pdbx_strand_id
1 'polypeptide(L)'
;MWLGDVPTGLQGLTIPEEKLISLYRHNSCVIKLHSPFHSTTTAQSALKGNCITFLQNIPNIVNSLPLRLDDLCETLKVIFVGARPPKRIQLEKILTVRKKKLYKHYIGLRNII
;
A
#
# COMPACT_ATOMS: atom_id res chain seq x y z
N MET A 1 -1.55 6.50 3.51
CA MET A 1 -1.34 5.78 4.78
C MET A 1 -2.06 6.57 5.84
N TRP A 2 -2.93 5.92 6.62
CA TRP A 2 -3.69 6.64 7.64
C TRP A 2 -2.78 7.00 8.82
N LEU A 3 -2.89 8.23 9.31
CA LEU A 3 -2.13 8.70 10.47
C LEU A 3 -3.09 8.74 11.66
N GLY A 4 -2.77 7.97 12.71
CA GLY A 4 -3.64 7.82 13.89
C GLY A 4 -4.54 6.58 13.81
N ASP A 5 -5.60 6.57 14.62
CA ASP A 5 -6.51 5.43 14.70
C ASP A 5 -7.27 5.24 13.39
N VAL A 6 -7.09 4.06 12.78
CA VAL A 6 -7.77 3.69 11.54
C VAL A 6 -9.22 3.33 11.86
N PRO A 7 -10.21 4.05 11.31
CA PRO A 7 -11.62 3.71 11.48
C PRO A 7 -11.87 2.24 11.15
N THR A 8 -12.77 1.57 11.86
CA THR A 8 -13.05 0.13 11.66
C THR A 8 -13.41 -0.19 10.20
N GLY A 9 -14.09 0.75 9.53
CA GLY A 9 -14.42 0.66 8.11
C GLY A 9 -13.25 0.83 7.15
N LEU A 10 -12.04 1.19 7.63
CA LEU A 10 -10.80 1.38 6.88
C LEU A 10 -9.71 0.34 7.21
N GLN A 11 -9.99 -0.62 8.11
CA GLN A 11 -9.00 -1.59 8.57
C GLN A 11 -8.72 -2.71 7.57
N GLY A 12 -7.44 -3.14 7.52
CA GLY A 12 -6.98 -4.28 6.73
C GLY A 12 -6.96 -4.03 5.22
N LEU A 13 -6.82 -2.77 4.80
CA LEU A 13 -6.54 -2.41 3.42
C LEU A 13 -5.10 -2.82 3.04
N THR A 14 -4.86 -3.11 1.77
CA THR A 14 -3.51 -3.27 1.24
C THR A 14 -2.87 -1.89 1.02
N ILE A 15 -1.54 -1.83 0.95
CA ILE A 15 -0.81 -0.58 0.70
C ILE A 15 -1.34 0.18 -0.54
N PRO A 16 -1.64 -0.49 -1.68
CA PRO A 16 -2.24 0.19 -2.83
C PRO A 16 -3.66 0.70 -2.57
N GLU A 17 -4.49 -0.05 -1.82
CA GLU A 17 -5.84 0.38 -1.47
C GLU A 17 -5.84 1.60 -0.55
N GLU A 18 -4.96 1.60 0.47
CA GLU A 18 -4.79 2.76 1.35
C GLU A 18 -4.37 3.98 0.55
N LYS A 19 -3.42 3.83 -0.39
CA LYS A 19 -2.97 4.93 -1.26
C LYS A 19 -4.08 5.49 -2.13
N LEU A 20 -4.96 4.66 -2.65
CA LEU A 20 -6.07 5.09 -3.53
C LEU A 20 -7.06 6.02 -2.81
N ILE A 21 -7.29 5.79 -1.52
CA ILE A 21 -8.28 6.51 -0.72
C ILE A 21 -7.65 7.46 0.31
N SER A 22 -6.33 7.58 0.34
CA SER A 22 -5.59 8.42 1.29
C SER A 22 -5.87 9.89 1.00
N LEU A 23 -6.34 10.63 2.02
CA LEU A 23 -6.56 12.08 1.93
C LEU A 23 -5.25 12.84 1.67
N TYR A 24 -4.17 12.35 2.26
CA TYR A 24 -2.83 12.84 2.02
C TYR A 24 -2.11 11.91 1.05
N ARG A 25 -1.66 12.43 -0.09
CA ARG A 25 -0.87 11.64 -1.06
C ARG A 25 0.60 11.69 -0.71
N HIS A 26 1.27 10.63 -1.13
CA HIS A 26 2.70 10.45 -0.95
C HIS A 26 3.40 10.40 -2.30
N ASN A 27 4.41 11.23 -2.50
CA ASN A 27 5.19 11.28 -3.73
C ASN A 27 5.88 9.96 -4.06
N SER A 28 6.30 9.23 -3.02
CA SER A 28 6.92 7.93 -3.19
C SER A 28 6.63 7.04 -2.00
N CYS A 29 6.36 5.77 -2.28
CA CYS A 29 6.36 4.67 -1.34
C CYS A 29 7.32 3.63 -1.89
N VAL A 30 8.42 3.42 -1.19
CA VAL A 30 9.41 2.40 -1.53
C VAL A 30 9.18 1.22 -0.60
N ILE A 31 8.83 0.07 -1.19
CA ILE A 31 8.71 -1.19 -0.46
C ILE A 31 9.97 -1.99 -0.75
N LYS A 32 10.86 -2.09 0.26
CA LYS A 32 12.07 -2.90 0.16
C LYS A 32 11.80 -4.30 0.69
N LEU A 33 11.66 -5.28 -0.19
CA LEU A 33 11.38 -6.66 0.19
C LEU A 33 12.69 -7.42 0.38
N HIS A 34 12.96 -7.86 1.61
CA HIS A 34 14.08 -8.73 1.94
C HIS A 34 13.65 -10.19 1.95
N SER A 35 14.45 -11.04 1.30
CA SER A 35 14.35 -12.50 1.43
C SER A 35 15.54 -13.02 2.24
N PRO A 36 15.35 -13.47 3.50
CA PRO A 36 16.42 -14.05 4.29
C PRO A 36 16.69 -15.50 3.83
N PHE A 37 17.24 -15.68 2.63
CA PHE A 37 17.89 -16.94 2.29
C PHE A 37 19.28 -16.93 2.91
N HIS A 38 19.39 -17.22 4.21
CA HIS A 38 20.69 -17.46 4.84
C HIS A 38 20.74 -18.70 5.75
N SER A 39 19.70 -19.54 5.78
CA SER A 39 19.82 -20.82 6.48
C SER A 39 18.85 -21.88 5.97
N THR A 40 19.34 -23.11 5.81
CA THR A 40 18.56 -24.32 5.55
C THR A 40 17.78 -24.81 6.78
N THR A 41 18.03 -24.22 7.97
CA THR A 41 17.36 -24.59 9.23
C THR A 41 16.21 -23.67 9.64
N THR A 42 16.00 -22.52 9.00
CA THR A 42 14.91 -21.59 9.34
C THR A 42 13.95 -21.41 8.17
N ALA A 43 12.80 -22.09 8.24
CA ALA A 43 11.74 -22.12 7.23
C ALA A 43 10.91 -20.82 7.12
N GLN A 44 11.44 -19.68 7.54
CA GLN A 44 10.71 -18.41 7.54
C GLN A 44 10.85 -17.73 6.16
N SER A 45 10.00 -18.13 5.21
CA SER A 45 9.85 -17.48 3.90
C SER A 45 9.08 -16.15 3.99
N ALA A 46 9.32 -15.37 5.04
CA ALA A 46 8.63 -14.12 5.30
C ALA A 46 9.33 -12.98 4.55
N LEU A 47 8.58 -12.29 3.68
CA LEU A 47 9.02 -11.04 3.07
C LEU A 47 8.93 -9.94 4.13
N LYS A 48 10.08 -9.48 4.63
CA LYS A 48 10.17 -8.33 5.54
C LYS A 48 10.57 -7.08 4.75
N GLY A 49 9.89 -5.96 4.98
CA GLY A 49 10.22 -4.72 4.29
C GLY A 49 9.90 -3.46 5.04
N ASN A 50 10.62 -2.39 4.68
CA ASN A 50 10.40 -1.05 5.19
C ASN A 50 9.59 -0.25 4.16
N CYS A 51 8.68 0.59 4.66
CA CYS A 51 7.91 1.55 3.88
C CYS A 51 8.33 2.95 4.30
N ILE A 52 8.82 3.77 3.37
CA ILE A 52 9.12 5.18 3.60
C ILE A 52 8.10 6.01 2.82
N THR A 53 7.52 6.99 3.51
CA THR A 53 6.34 7.71 3.05
C THR A 53 6.50 9.20 3.34
N PHE A 54 6.42 10.04 2.31
CA PHE A 54 6.53 11.50 2.43
C PHE A 54 5.18 12.17 2.24
N LEU A 55 4.75 13.05 3.14
CA LEU A 55 3.49 13.79 3.03
C LEU A 55 3.65 15.00 2.10
N GLN A 56 2.65 15.27 1.26
CA GLN A 56 2.51 16.56 0.60
C GLN A 56 1.36 17.35 1.20
N ASN A 57 1.56 18.66 1.39
CA ASN A 57 0.51 19.62 1.70
C ASN A 57 -0.12 20.12 0.39
N ILE A 58 -0.99 19.31 -0.22
CA ILE A 58 -1.79 19.75 -1.38
C ILE A 58 -3.27 19.79 -0.98
N PRO A 59 -3.81 20.98 -0.67
CA PRO A 59 -5.19 21.13 -0.21
C PRO A 59 -6.25 20.66 -1.23
N ASN A 60 -5.91 20.61 -2.53
CA ASN A 60 -6.85 20.25 -3.60
C ASN A 60 -7.03 18.73 -3.86
N ILE A 61 -6.34 17.87 -3.12
CA ILE A 61 -6.34 16.42 -3.38
C ILE A 61 -7.63 15.72 -2.96
N VAL A 62 -8.26 16.19 -1.89
CA VAL A 62 -9.46 15.56 -1.29
C VAL A 62 -10.59 15.43 -2.32
N ASN A 63 -10.74 16.43 -3.19
CA ASN A 63 -11.76 16.46 -4.25
C ASN A 63 -11.47 15.52 -5.43
N SER A 64 -10.27 14.93 -5.50
CA SER A 64 -9.82 14.08 -6.60
C SER A 64 -9.71 12.60 -6.22
N LEU A 65 -10.38 12.18 -5.13
CA LEU A 65 -10.43 10.79 -4.71
C LEU A 65 -11.55 10.01 -5.44
N PRO A 66 -11.29 8.74 -5.83
CA PRO A 66 -10.04 8.00 -5.65
C PRO A 66 -8.96 8.41 -6.65
N LEU A 67 -7.69 8.21 -6.28
CA LEU A 67 -6.55 8.41 -7.19
C LEU A 67 -6.72 7.52 -8.45
N ARG A 68 -6.28 8.01 -9.62
CA ARG A 68 -6.27 7.18 -10.83
C ARG A 68 -5.29 6.01 -10.67
N LEU A 69 -5.56 4.91 -11.36
CA LEU A 69 -4.69 3.73 -11.31
C LEU A 69 -3.29 4.01 -11.88
N ASP A 70 -3.20 4.86 -12.91
CA ASP A 70 -1.92 5.25 -13.52
C ASP A 70 -1.03 5.98 -12.49
N ASP A 71 -1.59 7.00 -11.84
CA ASP A 71 -0.92 7.78 -10.80
C ASP A 71 -0.51 6.91 -9.59
N LEU A 72 -1.32 5.89 -9.26
CA LEU A 72 -0.99 4.94 -8.20
C LEU A 72 0.32 4.20 -8.52
N CYS A 73 0.48 3.74 -9.76
CA CYS A 73 1.65 3.01 -10.23
C CYS A 73 2.91 3.89 -10.21
N GLU A 74 2.81 5.19 -10.50
CA GLU A 74 3.95 6.11 -10.44
C GLU A 74 4.47 6.30 -9.00
N THR A 75 3.57 6.29 -8.02
CA THR A 75 3.93 6.53 -6.61
C THR A 75 4.39 5.29 -5.85
N LEU A 76 4.18 4.08 -6.40
CA LEU A 76 4.49 2.81 -5.75
C LEU A 76 5.70 2.14 -6.40
N LYS A 77 6.81 2.09 -5.68
CA LYS A 77 8.04 1.44 -6.15
C LYS A 77 8.33 0.22 -5.31
N VAL A 78 8.44 -0.95 -5.95
CA VAL A 78 8.77 -2.22 -5.29
C VAL A 78 10.20 -2.59 -5.62
N ILE A 79 11.05 -2.66 -4.60
CA ILE A 79 12.45 -3.04 -4.75
C ILE A 79 12.63 -4.38 -4.04
N PHE A 80 13.04 -5.39 -4.80
CA PHE A 80 13.37 -6.69 -4.25
C PHE A 80 14.87 -6.80 -3.98
N VAL A 81 15.23 -7.30 -2.80
CA VAL A 81 16.63 -7.55 -2.40
C VAL A 81 16.74 -8.98 -1.86
N GLY A 82 17.35 -9.86 -2.66
CA GLY A 82 17.57 -11.26 -2.29
C GLY A 82 18.03 -12.13 -3.46
N ALA A 83 18.32 -13.40 -3.17
CA ALA A 83 18.89 -14.33 -4.16
C ALA A 83 17.90 -14.77 -5.26
N ARG A 84 16.58 -14.71 -5.01
CA ARG A 84 15.55 -15.11 -5.98
C ARG A 84 14.34 -14.17 -5.93
N PRO A 85 13.84 -13.68 -7.07
CA PRO A 85 12.68 -12.79 -7.10
C PRO A 85 11.43 -13.48 -6.51
N PRO A 86 10.52 -12.71 -5.89
CA PRO A 86 9.30 -13.24 -5.30
C PRO A 86 8.36 -13.75 -6.40
N LYS A 87 7.62 -14.82 -6.11
CA LYS A 87 6.61 -15.34 -7.05
C LYS A 87 5.44 -14.37 -7.16
N ARG A 88 4.81 -14.29 -8.33
CA ARG A 88 3.63 -13.43 -8.57
C ARG A 88 2.52 -13.63 -7.53
N ILE A 89 2.25 -14.88 -7.15
CA ILE A 89 1.25 -15.24 -6.13
C ILE A 89 1.53 -14.58 -4.76
N GLN A 90 2.80 -14.38 -4.40
CA GLN A 90 3.17 -13.70 -3.15
C GLN A 90 2.93 -12.20 -3.25
N LEU A 91 3.21 -11.60 -4.41
CA LEU A 91 2.97 -10.19 -4.69
C LEU A 91 1.47 -9.88 -4.77
N GLU A 92 0.67 -10.76 -5.37
CA GLU A 92 -0.78 -10.61 -5.49
C GLU A 92 -1.46 -10.42 -4.13
N LYS A 93 -0.97 -11.08 -3.07
CA LYS A 93 -1.53 -10.90 -1.72
C LYS A 93 -1.29 -9.50 -1.13
N ILE A 94 -0.22 -8.82 -1.55
CA ILE A 94 0.26 -7.58 -0.94
C ILE A 94 -0.09 -6.36 -1.81
N LEU A 95 -0.03 -6.51 -3.14
CA LEU A 95 -0.10 -5.43 -4.12
C LEU A 95 -1.42 -5.40 -4.91
N THR A 96 -2.36 -6.28 -4.62
CA THR A 96 -3.67 -6.28 -5.31
C THR A 96 -4.64 -5.29 -4.67
N VAL A 97 -5.37 -4.58 -5.51
CA VAL A 97 -6.50 -3.72 -5.14
C VAL A 97 -7.80 -4.52 -5.23
N ARG A 98 -8.49 -4.70 -4.09
CA ARG A 98 -9.79 -5.37 -4.00
C ARG A 98 -10.89 -4.32 -4.12
N LYS A 99 -11.38 -4.11 -5.35
CA LYS A 99 -12.39 -3.09 -5.68
C LYS A 99 -13.63 -3.11 -4.77
N LYS A 100 -14.14 -4.29 -4.42
CA LYS A 100 -15.30 -4.45 -3.51
C LYS A 100 -15.04 -3.84 -2.13
N LYS A 101 -13.84 -4.05 -1.59
CA LYS A 101 -13.43 -3.49 -0.30
C LYS A 101 -13.29 -1.98 -0.43
N LEU A 102 -12.57 -1.52 -1.44
CA LEU A 102 -12.35 -0.10 -1.71
C LEU A 102 -13.64 0.71 -1.85
N TYR A 103 -14.64 0.20 -2.59
CA TYR A 103 -15.92 0.89 -2.78
C TYR A 103 -16.66 1.10 -1.45
N LYS A 104 -16.73 0.08 -0.60
CA LYS A 104 -17.31 0.17 0.74
C LYS A 104 -16.60 1.24 1.59
N HIS A 105 -15.29 1.33 1.47
CA HIS A 105 -14.45 2.23 2.26
C HIS A 105 -14.54 3.68 1.76
N TYR A 106 -14.63 3.88 0.45
CA TYR A 106 -14.82 5.19 -0.18
C TYR A 106 -16.16 5.83 0.21
N ILE A 107 -17.25 5.05 0.24
CA ILE A 107 -18.56 5.53 0.73
C ILE A 107 -18.44 5.98 2.20
N GLY A 108 -17.72 5.23 3.03
CA GLY A 108 -17.48 5.59 4.42
C GLY A 108 -16.72 6.91 4.57
N LEU A 109 -15.68 7.13 3.75
CA LEU A 109 -14.91 8.38 3.74
C LEU A 109 -15.73 9.60 3.33
N ARG A 110 -16.63 9.46 2.34
CA ARG A 110 -17.55 10.54 1.94
C ARG A 110 -18.50 11.01 3.05
N ASN A 111 -18.72 10.19 4.08
CA ASN A 111 -19.59 10.54 5.21
C ASN A 111 -18.81 11.14 6.38
N ILE A 112 -17.47 11.15 6.33
CA ILE A 112 -16.58 11.62 7.41
C ILE A 112 -15.96 12.99 7.07
N ILE A 113 -15.84 13.32 5.79
CA ILE A 113 -15.26 14.57 5.25
C ILE A 113 -16.41 15.49 4.82
#